data_AF-A0A2M7TPW2-F1
#
_entry.id   AF-A0A2M7TPW2-F1
#
_cell.length_a   1.000
_cell.length_b   1.000
_cell.length_c   1.000
_cell.angle_alpha   90.00
_cell.angle_beta   90.00
_cell.angle_gamma   90.00
#
_symmetry.space_group_name_H-M   'P 1'
#
loop_
_entity.id
_entity.type
_entity.pdbx_description
1 polymer ?
#
loop_
_entity_poly.entity_id
_entity_poly.type
_entity_poly.pdbx_seq_one_letter_code
_entity_poly.pdbx_strand_id
1 'polypeptide(L)'
;MFKKIFIVPILMMFLLVGVAQAQTSDLPKPGMLPDSSFYFLKSWKEGIGTFFTFGDLKKAERFLNLSEKRLAEAEALADKNKSEMAERAVERYQEQLNLALAKAEEAKAEGLDADEVLAKVSEATLKHQAVLAEVYEKVPEQAKEAIQQAMEAGMREHEEALEAVSGQKQEEIRQELEQKKQETEQRLEEIKQRIPGVAITTDIIVGFCGETEADFGKTLDLYRQAEFDLAYLAQYSVRAGTQAAKRFKDDLPKAEKRRREKILNDLVAKIALKKNEALVGKKVSVLIEANKKSFLLGKTDSSKAIRLNGGSKALVGEFVYPTVTKALAWGLEGALKKKRSLN
;
A
#
# COMPACT_ATOMS: atom_id res chain seq x y z
N MET A 1 -13.97 20.15 -20.53
CA MET A 1 -12.90 19.12 -20.53
C MET A 1 -12.69 18.67 -19.10
N PHE A 2 -13.36 17.59 -18.69
CA PHE A 2 -13.20 17.02 -17.35
C PHE A 2 -11.88 16.25 -17.28
N LYS A 3 -10.90 16.75 -16.52
CA LYS A 3 -9.69 15.99 -16.17
C LYS A 3 -9.97 15.28 -14.83
N LYS A 4 -9.82 13.96 -14.84
CA LYS A 4 -10.10 13.05 -13.72
C LYS A 4 -9.17 13.39 -12.53
N ILE A 5 -9.75 13.56 -11.35
CA ILE A 5 -9.04 13.66 -10.08
C ILE A 5 -8.84 12.22 -9.58
N PHE A 6 -7.59 11.79 -9.42
CA PHE A 6 -7.25 10.53 -8.76
C PHE A 6 -7.01 10.83 -7.28
N ILE A 7 -7.94 10.41 -6.42
CA ILE A 7 -7.72 10.31 -4.97
C ILE A 7 -7.44 8.84 -4.71
N VAL A 8 -6.20 8.53 -4.34
CA VAL A 8 -5.73 7.20 -3.99
C VAL A 8 -5.44 7.25 -2.49
N PRO A 9 -6.23 6.60 -1.62
CA PRO A 9 -5.91 6.52 -0.20
C PRO A 9 -5.00 5.30 -0.02
N ILE A 10 -3.68 5.49 0.15
CA ILE A 10 -2.80 4.38 0.48
C ILE A 10 -1.85 4.70 1.63
N LEU A 11 -2.18 4.03 2.73
CA LEU A 11 -1.41 3.59 3.89
C LEU A 11 0.09 3.36 3.57
N MET A 12 0.90 4.41 3.66
CA MET A 12 2.32 4.43 3.30
C MET A 12 3.23 3.81 4.39
N MET A 13 2.90 2.60 4.83
CA MET A 13 3.84 1.68 5.48
C MET A 13 3.62 0.20 5.13
N PHE A 14 2.72 -0.09 4.18
CA PHE A 14 2.59 -1.41 3.53
C PHE A 14 3.11 -1.40 2.07
N LEU A 15 3.76 -0.32 1.63
CA LEU A 15 4.15 -0.07 0.25
C LEU A 15 5.63 -0.30 -0.05
N LEU A 16 6.13 -1.50 0.20
CA LEU A 16 7.09 -2.11 -0.75
C LEU A 16 6.44 -3.23 -1.59
N VAL A 17 5.13 -3.49 -1.40
CA VAL A 17 4.39 -4.53 -2.15
C VAL A 17 3.17 -3.99 -2.93
N GLY A 18 2.69 -2.77 -2.68
CA GLY A 18 1.31 -2.42 -3.07
C GLY A 18 1.07 -1.26 -4.04
N VAL A 19 1.93 -0.93 -5.00
CA VAL A 19 1.50 -0.12 -6.17
C VAL A 19 2.20 -0.60 -7.45
N ALA A 20 1.97 -1.86 -7.81
CA ALA A 20 1.88 -2.23 -9.21
C ALA A 20 0.39 -2.34 -9.53
N GLN A 21 -0.04 -1.60 -10.54
CA GLN A 21 -1.41 -1.61 -11.06
C GLN A 21 -1.92 -3.04 -11.21
N ALA A 22 -3.19 -3.30 -10.82
CA ALA A 22 -4.15 -4.20 -11.49
C ALA A 22 -3.58 -5.36 -12.33
N GLN A 23 -2.53 -6.02 -11.83
CA GLN A 23 -2.16 -7.34 -12.23
C GLN A 23 -3.12 -8.17 -11.39
N THR A 24 -4.04 -8.86 -12.07
CA THR A 24 -4.61 -10.09 -11.55
C THR A 24 -3.54 -10.78 -10.73
N SER A 25 -3.83 -11.13 -9.47
CA SER A 25 -2.94 -11.99 -8.68
C SER A 25 -2.29 -12.99 -9.64
N ASP A 26 -0.95 -12.97 -9.76
CA ASP A 26 -0.19 -13.82 -10.70
C ASP A 26 -0.26 -15.31 -10.29
N LEU A 27 -1.31 -15.67 -9.55
CA LEU A 27 -1.65 -17.01 -9.17
C LEU A 27 -2.02 -17.82 -10.40
N PRO A 28 -1.66 -19.10 -10.43
CA PRO A 28 -2.11 -20.00 -11.46
C PRO A 28 -3.64 -20.10 -11.43
N LYS A 29 -4.26 -20.32 -12.60
CA LYS A 29 -5.70 -20.57 -12.67
C LYS A 29 -6.07 -21.72 -11.72
N PRO A 30 -7.13 -21.58 -10.90
CA PRO A 30 -7.46 -22.56 -9.86
C PRO A 30 -7.83 -23.95 -10.43
N GLY A 31 -8.26 -24.01 -11.69
CA GLY A 31 -8.66 -25.27 -12.33
C GLY A 31 -9.91 -25.85 -11.67
N MET A 32 -9.92 -27.16 -11.42
CA MET A 32 -11.03 -27.84 -10.72
C MET A 32 -11.00 -27.52 -9.23
N LEU A 33 -12.12 -27.03 -8.71
CA LEU A 33 -12.29 -26.62 -7.31
C LEU A 33 -12.73 -27.79 -6.41
N PRO A 34 -12.49 -27.70 -5.09
CA PRO A 34 -12.92 -28.69 -4.09
C PRO A 34 -14.41 -29.01 -4.04
N ASP A 35 -15.27 -28.15 -4.59
CA ASP A 35 -16.73 -28.35 -4.66
C ASP A 35 -17.16 -29.30 -5.79
N SER A 36 -16.23 -29.72 -6.65
CA SER A 36 -16.49 -30.66 -7.75
C SER A 36 -16.38 -32.12 -7.30
N SER A 37 -17.33 -32.96 -7.71
CA SER A 37 -17.32 -34.41 -7.44
C SER A 37 -16.09 -35.15 -7.98
N PHE A 38 -15.38 -34.57 -8.95
CA PHE A 38 -14.17 -35.15 -9.53
C PHE A 38 -12.87 -34.56 -8.98
N TYR A 39 -12.93 -33.68 -7.97
CA TYR A 39 -11.76 -33.04 -7.38
C TYR A 39 -10.74 -34.05 -6.81
N PHE A 40 -11.19 -35.23 -6.39
CA PHE A 40 -10.30 -36.30 -5.94
C PHE A 40 -9.29 -36.73 -7.02
N LEU A 41 -9.66 -36.68 -8.31
CA LEU A 41 -8.76 -36.99 -9.42
C LEU A 41 -7.63 -35.96 -9.54
N LYS A 42 -7.94 -34.67 -9.29
CA LYS A 42 -6.94 -33.60 -9.25
C LYS A 42 -5.97 -33.84 -8.10
N SER A 43 -6.49 -34.09 -6.90
CA SER A 43 -5.68 -34.35 -5.70
C SER A 43 -4.76 -35.57 -5.89
N TRP A 44 -5.29 -36.65 -6.47
CA TRP A 44 -4.51 -37.86 -6.78
C TRP A 44 -3.39 -37.58 -7.80
N LYS A 45 -3.70 -36.90 -8.91
CA LYS A 45 -2.70 -36.51 -9.93
C LYS A 45 -1.59 -35.64 -9.32
N GLU A 46 -1.97 -34.71 -8.44
CA GLU A 46 -1.01 -33.81 -7.79
C GLU A 46 -0.11 -34.57 -6.81
N GLY A 47 -0.67 -35.51 -6.04
CA GLY A 47 0.07 -36.39 -5.14
C GLY A 47 1.07 -37.28 -5.88
N ILE A 48 0.68 -37.87 -7.02
CA ILE A 48 1.60 -38.61 -7.89
C ILE A 48 2.75 -37.72 -8.35
N GLY A 49 2.44 -36.52 -8.84
CA GLY A 49 3.47 -35.59 -9.29
C GLY A 49 4.47 -35.26 -8.19
N THR A 50 3.99 -35.03 -6.97
CA THR A 50 4.86 -34.76 -5.81
C THR A 50 5.68 -35.99 -5.40
N PHE A 51 5.10 -37.19 -5.43
CA PHE A 51 5.80 -38.44 -5.10
C PHE A 51 7.00 -38.70 -6.04
N PHE A 52 6.83 -38.43 -7.34
CA PHE A 52 7.90 -38.59 -8.34
C PHE A 52 8.80 -37.35 -8.48
N THR A 53 8.61 -36.30 -7.67
CA THR A 53 9.52 -35.16 -7.64
C THR A 53 10.71 -35.50 -6.74
N PHE A 54 11.89 -35.67 -7.33
CA PHE A 54 13.12 -36.01 -6.62
C PHE A 54 14.02 -34.78 -6.42
N GLY A 55 14.70 -34.73 -5.26
CA GLY A 55 15.56 -33.62 -4.83
C GLY A 55 14.81 -32.56 -4.03
N ASP A 56 15.39 -32.08 -2.93
CA ASP A 56 14.68 -31.22 -1.99
C ASP A 56 14.42 -29.82 -2.54
N LEU A 57 15.32 -29.24 -3.34
CA LEU A 57 15.06 -27.97 -4.05
C LEU A 57 13.86 -28.07 -5.00
N LYS A 58 13.77 -29.15 -5.80
CA LYS A 58 12.63 -29.36 -6.71
C LYS A 58 11.34 -29.63 -5.95
N LYS A 59 11.42 -30.32 -4.81
CA LYS A 59 10.27 -30.52 -3.91
C LYS A 59 9.80 -29.21 -3.30
N ALA A 60 10.72 -28.35 -2.87
CA ALA A 60 10.41 -27.03 -2.35
C ALA A 60 9.65 -26.19 -3.38
N GLU A 61 10.17 -26.09 -4.61
CA GLU A 61 9.47 -25.40 -5.71
C GLU A 61 8.11 -26.05 -6.02
N ARG A 62 8.02 -27.38 -6.00
CA ARG A 62 6.77 -28.11 -6.22
C ARG A 62 5.72 -27.77 -5.17
N PHE A 63 6.11 -27.69 -3.90
CA PHE A 63 5.24 -27.32 -2.80
C PHE A 63 4.82 -25.86 -2.86
N LEU A 64 5.73 -24.94 -3.23
CA LEU A 64 5.40 -23.53 -3.45
C LEU A 64 4.31 -23.39 -4.53
N ASN A 65 4.47 -24.06 -5.68
CA ASN A 65 3.47 -24.08 -6.76
C ASN A 65 2.12 -24.68 -6.31
N LEU A 66 2.13 -25.68 -5.41
CA LEU A 66 0.90 -26.24 -4.87
C LEU A 66 0.23 -25.26 -3.91
N SER A 67 0.99 -24.53 -3.09
CA SER A 67 0.45 -23.48 -2.22
C SER A 67 -0.29 -22.41 -3.03
N GLU A 68 0.32 -21.91 -4.11
CA GLU A 68 -0.28 -20.91 -5.00
C GLU A 68 -1.62 -21.39 -5.60
N LYS A 69 -1.71 -22.67 -5.99
CA LYS A 69 -2.96 -23.26 -6.46
C LYS A 69 -4.04 -23.33 -5.40
N ARG A 70 -3.67 -23.64 -4.15
CA ARG A 70 -4.62 -23.68 -3.02
C ARG A 70 -5.12 -22.27 -2.69
N LEU A 71 -4.25 -21.28 -2.78
CA LEU A 71 -4.63 -19.89 -2.59
C LEU A 71 -5.58 -19.41 -3.70
N ALA A 72 -5.32 -19.77 -4.95
CA ALA A 72 -6.23 -19.50 -6.06
C ALA A 72 -7.60 -20.18 -5.90
N GLU A 73 -7.62 -21.41 -5.35
CA GLU A 73 -8.87 -22.10 -5.00
C GLU A 73 -9.62 -21.36 -3.90
N ALA A 74 -8.93 -20.89 -2.85
CA ALA A 74 -9.53 -20.14 -1.76
C ALA A 74 -10.20 -18.86 -2.24
N GLU A 75 -9.52 -18.08 -3.09
CA GLU A 75 -10.06 -16.88 -3.71
C GLU A 75 -11.34 -17.19 -4.53
N ALA A 76 -11.26 -18.16 -5.43
CA ALA A 76 -12.39 -18.55 -6.28
C ALA A 76 -13.58 -19.14 -5.50
N LEU A 77 -13.34 -19.76 -4.34
CA LEU A 77 -14.37 -20.27 -3.45
C LEU A 77 -15.01 -19.15 -2.63
N ALA A 78 -14.22 -18.18 -2.17
CA ALA A 78 -14.73 -16.99 -1.49
C ALA A 78 -15.64 -16.17 -2.42
N ASP A 79 -15.27 -16.01 -3.69
CA ASP A 79 -16.13 -15.38 -4.72
C ASP A 79 -17.48 -16.08 -4.90
N LYS A 80 -17.51 -17.40 -4.65
CA LYS A 80 -18.73 -18.22 -4.74
C LYS A 80 -19.48 -18.31 -3.42
N ASN A 81 -19.10 -17.54 -2.39
CA ASN A 81 -19.65 -17.61 -1.03
C ASN A 81 -19.54 -19.01 -0.40
N LYS A 82 -18.50 -19.79 -0.78
CA LYS A 82 -18.25 -21.14 -0.28
C LYS A 82 -17.23 -21.12 0.86
N SER A 83 -17.57 -20.40 1.93
CA SER A 83 -16.65 -19.98 2.99
C SER A 83 -15.92 -21.13 3.69
N GLU A 84 -16.61 -22.20 4.08
CA GLU A 84 -15.96 -23.37 4.72
C GLU A 84 -14.94 -24.05 3.79
N MET A 85 -15.19 -24.06 2.48
CA MET A 85 -14.24 -24.62 1.52
C MET A 85 -13.09 -23.67 1.25
N ALA A 86 -13.34 -22.36 1.24
CA ALA A 86 -12.29 -21.34 1.12
C ALA A 86 -11.32 -21.41 2.31
N GLU A 87 -11.86 -21.54 3.53
CA GLU A 87 -11.09 -21.76 4.75
C GLU A 87 -10.18 -22.99 4.65
N ARG A 88 -10.74 -24.16 4.31
CA ARG A 88 -9.93 -25.39 4.11
C ARG A 88 -8.90 -25.27 3.00
N ALA A 89 -9.19 -24.47 1.96
CA ALA A 89 -8.22 -24.20 0.91
C ALA A 89 -7.07 -23.33 1.43
N VAL A 90 -7.34 -22.35 2.30
CA VAL A 90 -6.31 -21.55 2.98
C VAL A 90 -5.47 -22.40 3.94
N GLU A 91 -6.07 -23.31 4.71
CA GLU A 91 -5.33 -24.26 5.56
C GLU A 91 -4.35 -25.09 4.72
N ARG A 92 -4.83 -25.66 3.62
CA ARG A 92 -3.98 -26.42 2.68
C ARG A 92 -2.92 -25.55 2.02
N TYR A 93 -3.22 -24.30 1.70
CA TYR A 93 -2.22 -23.35 1.23
C TYR A 93 -1.07 -23.24 2.22
N GLN A 94 -1.39 -23.04 3.50
CA GLN A 94 -0.40 -22.90 4.55
C GLN A 94 0.43 -24.17 4.74
N GLU A 95 -0.20 -25.35 4.71
CA GLU A 95 0.50 -26.63 4.76
C GLU A 95 1.53 -26.78 3.63
N GLN A 96 1.14 -26.45 2.39
CA GLN A 96 2.05 -26.55 1.24
C GLN A 96 3.17 -25.51 1.32
N LEU A 97 2.90 -24.29 1.79
CA LEU A 97 3.92 -23.27 1.96
C LEU A 97 4.96 -23.68 3.02
N ASN A 98 4.51 -24.23 4.15
CA ASN A 98 5.38 -24.75 5.21
C ASN A 98 6.28 -25.88 4.69
N LEU A 99 5.74 -26.79 3.88
CA LEU A 99 6.53 -27.85 3.24
C LEU A 99 7.54 -27.30 2.23
N ALA A 100 7.21 -26.22 1.53
CA ALA A 100 8.13 -25.56 0.61
C ALA A 100 9.34 -24.98 1.35
N LEU A 101 9.09 -24.24 2.44
CA LEU A 101 10.15 -23.66 3.27
C LEU A 101 11.01 -24.75 3.92
N ALA A 102 10.38 -25.75 4.55
CA ALA A 102 11.11 -26.86 5.19
C ALA A 102 12.04 -27.59 4.21
N LYS A 103 11.57 -27.85 2.98
CA LYS A 103 12.40 -28.50 1.95
C LYS A 103 13.54 -27.61 1.46
N ALA A 104 13.34 -26.30 1.38
CA ALA A 104 14.40 -25.36 1.03
C ALA A 104 15.48 -25.29 2.14
N GLU A 105 15.08 -25.29 3.40
CA GLU A 105 15.99 -25.34 4.55
C GLU A 105 16.75 -26.66 4.66
N GLU A 106 16.08 -27.79 4.45
CA GLU A 106 16.72 -29.11 4.39
C GLU A 106 17.78 -29.17 3.29
N ALA A 107 17.45 -28.70 2.08
CA ALA A 107 18.40 -28.61 0.97
C ALA A 107 19.62 -27.75 1.34
N LYS A 108 19.39 -26.63 2.02
CA LYS A 108 20.47 -25.76 2.50
C LYS A 108 21.34 -26.44 3.55
N ALA A 109 20.75 -27.18 4.48
CA ALA A 109 21.46 -27.95 5.50
C ALA A 109 22.32 -29.08 4.89
N GLU A 110 21.91 -29.62 3.75
CA GLU A 110 22.67 -30.58 2.95
C GLU A 110 23.79 -29.93 2.09
N GLY A 111 23.95 -28.60 2.18
CA GLY A 111 24.96 -27.83 1.46
C GLY A 111 24.59 -27.51 0.01
N LEU A 112 23.32 -27.67 -0.38
CA LEU A 112 22.81 -27.21 -1.66
C LEU A 112 22.54 -25.70 -1.63
N ASP A 113 22.67 -25.05 -2.77
CA ASP A 113 22.28 -23.64 -2.93
C ASP A 113 20.75 -23.53 -3.00
N ALA A 114 20.15 -23.12 -1.87
CA ALA A 114 18.71 -22.93 -1.73
C ALA A 114 18.28 -21.46 -1.84
N ASP A 115 19.22 -20.52 -2.04
CA ASP A 115 18.94 -19.09 -1.97
C ASP A 115 17.90 -18.64 -3.00
N GLU A 116 17.96 -19.20 -4.22
CA GLU A 116 16.98 -18.89 -5.26
C GLU A 116 15.56 -19.33 -4.85
N VAL A 117 15.43 -20.51 -4.26
CA VAL A 117 14.13 -21.04 -3.85
C VAL A 117 13.60 -20.27 -2.64
N LEU A 118 14.44 -19.96 -1.66
CA LEU A 118 14.07 -19.15 -0.49
C LEU A 118 13.66 -17.73 -0.90
N ALA A 119 14.36 -17.11 -1.85
CA ALA A 119 13.97 -15.82 -2.41
C ALA A 119 12.60 -15.89 -3.12
N LYS A 120 12.34 -16.94 -3.91
CA LYS A 120 11.02 -17.17 -4.54
C LYS A 120 9.91 -17.34 -3.50
N VAL A 121 10.14 -18.12 -2.45
CA VAL A 121 9.19 -18.30 -1.34
C VAL A 121 8.90 -16.96 -0.67
N SER A 122 9.95 -16.19 -0.35
CA SER A 122 9.86 -14.87 0.26
C SER A 122 9.03 -13.90 -0.61
N GLU A 123 9.32 -13.81 -1.91
CA GLU A 123 8.61 -12.94 -2.85
C GLU A 123 7.14 -13.37 -3.02
N ALA A 124 6.88 -14.65 -3.24
CA ALA A 124 5.54 -15.20 -3.41
C ALA A 124 4.69 -14.92 -2.16
N THR A 125 5.26 -15.09 -0.97
CA THR A 125 4.54 -14.90 0.28
C THR A 125 4.10 -13.45 0.49
N LEU A 126 4.89 -12.46 0.06
CA LEU A 126 4.46 -11.06 0.03
C LEU A 126 3.29 -10.84 -0.91
N LYS A 127 3.34 -11.43 -2.12
CA LYS A 127 2.25 -11.34 -3.11
C LYS A 127 0.97 -11.99 -2.58
N HIS A 128 1.08 -13.12 -1.90
CA HIS A 128 -0.05 -13.88 -1.34
C HIS A 128 -0.84 -13.10 -0.29
N GLN A 129 -0.22 -12.15 0.43
CA GLN A 129 -0.92 -11.33 1.43
C GLN A 129 -2.08 -10.54 0.81
N ALA A 130 -1.92 -10.04 -0.41
CA ALA A 130 -2.98 -9.29 -1.08
C ALA A 130 -4.19 -10.17 -1.35
N VAL A 131 -3.97 -11.41 -1.81
CA VAL A 131 -5.03 -12.38 -2.10
C VAL A 131 -5.70 -12.83 -0.80
N LEU A 132 -4.93 -13.17 0.23
CA LEU A 132 -5.48 -13.54 1.53
C LEU A 132 -6.32 -12.42 2.14
N ALA A 133 -5.90 -11.15 2.01
CA ALA A 133 -6.71 -10.02 2.45
C ALA A 133 -8.02 -9.89 1.66
N GLU A 134 -8.01 -10.18 0.36
CA GLU A 134 -9.23 -10.21 -0.45
C GLU A 134 -10.16 -11.35 -0.05
N VAL A 135 -9.62 -12.55 0.21
CA VAL A 135 -10.40 -13.68 0.75
C VAL A 135 -11.00 -13.30 2.11
N TYR A 136 -10.22 -12.67 3.00
CA TYR A 136 -10.64 -12.23 4.33
C TYR A 136 -11.87 -11.32 4.30
N GLU A 137 -11.91 -10.36 3.37
CA GLU A 137 -13.04 -9.43 3.22
C GLU A 137 -14.31 -10.11 2.71
N LYS A 138 -14.19 -11.22 1.96
CA LYS A 138 -15.31 -11.94 1.33
C LYS A 138 -15.94 -13.01 2.22
N VAL A 139 -15.25 -13.49 3.24
CA VAL A 139 -15.73 -14.58 4.11
C VAL A 139 -16.41 -14.06 5.39
N PRO A 140 -17.35 -14.82 5.99
CA PRO A 140 -17.97 -14.47 7.25
C PRO A 140 -16.99 -14.60 8.43
N GLU A 141 -17.32 -13.98 9.57
CA GLU A 141 -16.47 -13.90 10.76
C GLU A 141 -15.93 -15.26 11.24
N GLN A 142 -16.69 -16.34 11.09
CA GLN A 142 -16.26 -17.68 11.49
C GLN A 142 -15.02 -18.17 10.73
N ALA A 143 -14.88 -17.81 9.44
CA ALA A 143 -13.77 -18.24 8.59
C ALA A 143 -12.61 -17.23 8.56
N LYS A 144 -12.81 -16.03 9.14
CA LYS A 144 -11.80 -14.97 9.15
C LYS A 144 -10.59 -15.32 10.00
N GLU A 145 -10.77 -16.07 11.07
CA GLU A 145 -9.68 -16.44 11.99
C GLU A 145 -8.58 -17.26 11.28
N ALA A 146 -8.97 -18.31 10.55
CA ALA A 146 -8.04 -19.17 9.80
C ALA A 146 -7.26 -18.37 8.73
N ILE A 147 -7.94 -17.48 8.01
CA ILE A 147 -7.27 -16.62 7.01
C ILE A 147 -6.29 -15.67 7.68
N GLN A 148 -6.68 -15.10 8.81
CA GLN A 148 -5.81 -14.26 9.60
C GLN A 148 -4.56 -15.00 10.08
N GLN A 149 -4.71 -16.24 10.55
CA GLN A 149 -3.59 -17.08 10.97
C GLN A 149 -2.68 -17.41 9.78
N ALA A 150 -3.22 -17.71 8.60
CA ALA A 150 -2.41 -17.92 7.40
C ALA A 150 -1.67 -16.64 6.96
N MET A 151 -2.33 -15.48 7.07
CA MET A 151 -1.67 -14.20 6.84
C MET A 151 -0.52 -14.00 7.83
N GLU A 152 -0.69 -14.31 9.12
CA GLU A 152 0.33 -14.27 10.20
C GLU A 152 1.45 -15.33 10.09
N ALA A 153 1.17 -16.47 9.51
CA ALA A 153 2.19 -17.46 9.23
C ALA A 153 3.04 -16.97 8.03
N GLY A 154 2.39 -16.54 6.95
CA GLY A 154 3.04 -16.08 5.71
C GLY A 154 4.16 -15.06 5.90
N MET A 155 3.91 -13.84 6.40
CA MET A 155 5.03 -12.89 6.62
C MET A 155 6.10 -13.36 7.64
N ARG A 156 5.83 -14.36 8.49
CA ARG A 156 6.84 -14.86 9.44
C ARG A 156 7.79 -15.74 8.62
N GLU A 157 7.22 -16.60 7.79
CA GLU A 157 7.96 -17.38 6.79
C GLU A 157 8.67 -16.49 5.77
N HIS A 158 8.11 -15.35 5.38
CA HIS A 158 8.79 -14.37 4.52
C HIS A 158 10.07 -13.84 5.17
N GLU A 159 10.01 -13.45 6.44
CA GLU A 159 11.13 -12.95 7.21
C GLU A 159 12.18 -14.05 7.44
N GLU A 160 11.73 -15.24 7.89
CA GLU A 160 12.58 -16.43 8.05
C GLU A 160 13.28 -16.80 6.73
N ALA A 161 12.55 -16.82 5.61
CA ALA A 161 13.13 -17.11 4.29
C ALA A 161 14.13 -16.04 3.86
N LEU A 162 13.89 -14.76 4.15
CA LEU A 162 14.79 -13.67 3.80
C LEU A 162 16.08 -13.70 4.65
N GLU A 163 15.97 -13.98 5.94
CA GLU A 163 17.12 -14.18 6.83
C GLU A 163 17.93 -15.41 6.44
N ALA A 164 17.24 -16.46 5.97
CA ALA A 164 17.85 -17.70 5.50
C ALA A 164 18.51 -17.56 4.11
N VAL A 165 18.41 -16.45 3.40
CA VAL A 165 19.13 -16.23 2.14
C VAL A 165 20.58 -15.77 2.43
N SER A 166 21.57 -16.22 1.66
CA SER A 166 22.96 -15.78 1.88
C SER A 166 23.15 -14.27 1.70
N GLY A 167 24.21 -13.72 2.31
CA GLY A 167 24.48 -12.27 2.28
C GLY A 167 24.65 -11.67 0.88
N GLN A 168 25.13 -12.45 -0.11
CA GLN A 168 25.22 -11.98 -1.50
C GLN A 168 23.82 -11.76 -2.08
N LYS A 169 22.92 -12.73 -1.89
CA LYS A 169 21.56 -12.65 -2.42
C LYS A 169 20.68 -11.68 -1.62
N GLN A 170 20.91 -11.53 -0.32
CA GLN A 170 20.31 -10.45 0.48
C GLN A 170 20.71 -9.07 -0.05
N GLU A 171 21.97 -8.88 -0.44
CA GLU A 171 22.42 -7.62 -1.03
C GLU A 171 21.81 -7.38 -2.42
N GLU A 172 21.61 -8.42 -3.24
CA GLU A 172 20.84 -8.30 -4.50
C GLU A 172 19.41 -7.82 -4.24
N ILE A 173 18.69 -8.45 -3.29
CA ILE A 173 17.32 -8.05 -2.93
C ILE A 173 17.30 -6.60 -2.43
N ARG A 174 18.29 -6.21 -1.62
CA ARG A 174 18.44 -4.84 -1.15
C ARG A 174 18.67 -3.85 -2.30
N GLN A 175 19.49 -4.22 -3.28
CA GLN A 175 19.73 -3.42 -4.48
C GLN A 175 18.46 -3.29 -5.32
N GLU A 176 17.68 -4.35 -5.49
CA GLU A 176 16.39 -4.30 -6.17
C GLU A 176 15.39 -3.36 -5.47
N LEU A 177 15.33 -3.39 -4.14
CA LEU A 177 14.48 -2.48 -3.36
C LEU A 177 14.91 -1.02 -3.54
N GLU A 178 16.22 -0.74 -3.51
CA GLU A 178 16.73 0.60 -3.76
C GLU A 178 16.45 1.05 -5.21
N GLN A 179 16.55 0.13 -6.18
CA GLN A 179 16.22 0.41 -7.57
C GLN A 179 14.74 0.75 -7.76
N LYS A 180 13.83 0.01 -7.09
CA LYS A 180 12.39 0.34 -7.10
C LYS A 180 12.08 1.69 -6.47
N LYS A 181 12.79 2.06 -5.41
CA LYS A 181 12.69 3.39 -4.81
C LYS A 181 13.11 4.47 -5.81
N GLN A 182 14.27 4.30 -6.45
CA GLN A 182 14.75 5.21 -7.49
C GLN A 182 13.78 5.31 -8.68
N GLU A 183 13.21 4.19 -9.11
CA GLU A 183 12.20 4.18 -10.18
C GLU A 183 10.95 4.97 -9.77
N THR A 184 10.51 4.85 -8.52
CA THR A 184 9.37 5.62 -7.99
C THR A 184 9.66 7.12 -7.99
N GLU A 185 10.87 7.51 -7.57
CA GLU A 185 11.34 8.90 -7.61
C GLU A 185 11.41 9.45 -9.05
N GLN A 186 11.92 8.66 -10.00
CA GLN A 186 11.96 9.02 -11.42
C GLN A 186 10.55 9.21 -11.99
N ARG A 187 9.63 8.29 -11.71
CA ARG A 187 8.22 8.41 -12.14
C ARG A 187 7.55 9.66 -11.57
N LEU A 188 7.83 10.00 -10.31
CA LEU A 188 7.32 11.22 -9.69
C LEU A 188 7.80 12.46 -10.46
N GLU A 189 9.06 12.48 -10.84
CA GLU A 189 9.66 13.57 -11.60
C GLU A 189 9.09 13.65 -13.03
N GLU A 190 8.94 12.52 -13.72
CA GLU A 190 8.29 12.47 -15.03
C GLU A 190 6.85 13.04 -15.01
N ILE A 191 6.08 12.72 -13.97
CA ILE A 191 4.72 13.24 -13.79
C ILE A 191 4.75 14.77 -13.67
N LYS A 192 5.66 15.32 -12.85
CA LYS A 192 5.83 16.77 -12.67
C LYS A 192 6.22 17.47 -13.98
N GLN A 193 7.08 16.85 -14.78
CA GLN A 193 7.50 17.39 -16.08
C GLN A 193 6.37 17.36 -17.12
N ARG A 194 5.61 16.25 -17.19
CA ARG A 194 4.51 16.09 -18.14
C ARG A 194 3.28 16.94 -17.80
N ILE A 195 3.04 17.19 -16.52
CA ILE A 195 1.90 17.98 -16.04
C ILE A 195 2.41 19.10 -15.12
N PRO A 196 2.91 20.21 -15.70
CA PRO A 196 3.38 21.35 -14.91
C PRO A 196 2.28 21.86 -13.97
N GLY A 197 2.61 21.97 -12.68
CA GLY A 197 1.68 22.40 -11.64
C GLY A 197 0.75 21.30 -11.10
N VAL A 198 0.99 20.03 -11.42
CA VAL A 198 0.30 18.89 -10.79
C VAL A 198 0.50 18.92 -9.26
N ALA A 199 -0.58 18.73 -8.53
CA ALA A 199 -0.54 18.56 -7.09
C ALA A 199 -0.44 17.08 -6.74
N ILE A 200 0.54 16.71 -5.92
CA ILE A 200 0.76 15.32 -5.50
C ILE A 200 0.73 15.28 -3.97
N THR A 201 -0.16 14.46 -3.41
CA THR A 201 -0.35 14.30 -1.97
C THR A 201 -0.09 12.86 -1.55
N THR A 202 0.19 12.64 -0.27
CA THR A 202 0.44 11.30 0.28
C THR A 202 -0.08 11.18 1.73
N ASP A 203 -0.11 9.97 2.28
CA ASP A 203 -0.55 9.67 3.64
C ASP A 203 0.57 8.93 4.37
N ILE A 204 1.14 9.49 5.43
CA ILE A 204 2.31 8.93 6.12
C ILE A 204 1.93 8.50 7.54
N ILE A 205 2.29 7.27 7.89
CA ILE A 205 2.21 6.78 9.27
C ILE A 205 3.58 6.92 9.92
N VAL A 206 3.64 7.56 11.08
CA VAL A 206 4.86 7.67 11.89
C VAL A 206 4.75 6.81 13.14
N GLY A 207 5.88 6.31 13.61
CA GLY A 207 5.99 5.57 14.85
C GLY A 207 5.45 4.14 14.77
N PHE A 208 5.58 3.50 13.62
CA PHE A 208 5.26 2.08 13.48
C PHE A 208 6.19 1.22 14.35
N CYS A 209 5.75 0.00 14.65
CA CYS A 209 6.48 -0.95 15.47
C CYS A 209 7.91 -1.16 14.94
N GLY A 210 8.92 -1.00 15.78
CA GLY A 210 10.33 -1.14 15.42
C GLY A 210 10.92 0.02 14.61
N GLU A 211 10.18 1.10 14.31
CA GLU A 211 10.72 2.22 13.51
C GLU A 211 11.89 2.92 14.22
N THR A 212 13.09 2.83 13.64
CA THR A 212 14.30 3.44 14.20
C THR A 212 14.40 4.93 13.86
N GLU A 213 15.30 5.66 14.52
CA GLU A 213 15.57 7.07 14.17
C GLU A 213 16.13 7.21 12.75
N ALA A 214 16.91 6.23 12.29
CA ALA A 214 17.46 6.21 10.94
C ALA A 214 16.34 6.05 9.90
N ASP A 215 15.35 5.22 10.17
CA ASP A 215 14.20 5.03 9.28
C ASP A 215 13.30 6.27 9.24
N PHE A 216 13.05 6.90 10.39
CA PHE A 216 12.37 8.18 10.43
C PHE A 216 13.15 9.26 9.65
N GLY A 217 14.49 9.26 9.73
CA GLY A 217 15.35 10.11 8.92
C GLY A 217 15.13 9.94 7.42
N LYS A 218 15.07 8.69 6.93
CA LYS A 218 14.77 8.38 5.52
C LYS A 218 13.40 8.91 5.09
N THR A 219 12.39 8.82 5.98
CA THR A 219 11.05 9.38 5.73
C THR A 219 11.11 10.90 5.54
N LEU A 220 11.89 11.61 6.35
CA LEU A 220 12.09 13.06 6.20
C LEU A 220 12.80 13.41 4.89
N ASP A 221 13.83 12.64 4.51
CA ASP A 221 14.59 12.87 3.27
C ASP A 221 13.73 12.63 2.03
N LEU A 222 12.96 11.55 2.01
CA LEU A 222 11.99 11.29 0.93
C LEU A 222 11.01 12.45 0.79
N TYR A 223 10.47 12.97 1.90
CA TYR A 223 9.52 14.08 1.86
C TYR A 223 10.15 15.37 1.30
N ARG A 224 11.41 15.64 1.67
CA ARG A 224 12.18 16.80 1.16
C ARG A 224 12.45 16.69 -0.34
N GLN A 225 12.79 15.50 -0.82
CA GLN A 225 13.09 15.27 -2.23
C GLN A 225 11.82 15.31 -3.09
N ALA A 226 10.75 14.65 -2.62
CA ALA A 226 9.50 14.57 -3.34
C ALA A 226 8.74 15.91 -3.37
N GLU A 227 8.92 16.77 -2.36
CA GLU A 227 8.18 18.04 -2.19
C GLU A 227 6.67 17.89 -2.45
N PHE A 228 6.04 16.91 -1.80
CA PHE A 228 4.59 16.70 -1.89
C PHE A 228 3.83 17.98 -1.53
N ASP A 229 2.67 18.21 -2.16
CA ASP A 229 1.79 19.35 -1.89
C ASP A 229 1.14 19.32 -0.51
N LEU A 230 0.92 18.11 -0.01
CA LEU A 230 0.33 17.82 1.29
C LEU A 230 0.70 16.40 1.70
N ALA A 231 0.85 16.17 3.00
CA ALA A 231 0.72 14.84 3.55
C ALA A 231 -0.28 14.80 4.70
N TYR A 232 -1.11 13.76 4.72
CA TYR A 232 -1.91 13.42 5.88
C TYR A 232 -1.06 12.54 6.80
N LEU A 233 -0.92 12.97 8.04
CA LEU A 233 -0.08 12.28 9.01
C LEU A 233 -0.94 11.52 10.01
N ALA A 234 -0.52 10.30 10.34
CA ALA A 234 -1.11 9.51 11.41
C ALA A 234 -0.02 8.93 12.30
N GLN A 235 -0.27 8.91 13.61
CA GLN A 235 0.51 8.08 14.51
C GLN A 235 0.08 6.62 14.33
N TYR A 236 1.03 5.69 14.30
CA TYR A 236 0.69 4.28 14.34
C TYR A 236 -0.09 3.98 15.62
N SER A 237 -1.24 3.34 15.44
CA SER A 237 -2.07 2.80 16.51
C SER A 237 -2.41 1.36 16.15
N VAL A 238 -2.27 0.45 17.11
CA VAL A 238 -2.70 -0.93 16.94
C VAL A 238 -4.18 -0.97 16.56
N ARG A 239 -4.48 -1.61 15.44
CA ARG A 239 -5.85 -1.89 15.01
C ARG A 239 -6.06 -3.38 15.05
N ALA A 240 -6.98 -3.83 15.90
CA ALA A 240 -7.41 -5.22 15.94
C ALA A 240 -7.79 -5.66 14.52
N GLY A 241 -7.37 -6.86 14.13
CA GLY A 241 -7.56 -7.33 12.76
C GLY A 241 -6.31 -7.28 11.88
N THR A 242 -5.40 -6.33 12.13
CA THR A 242 -4.29 -6.03 11.21
C THR A 242 -3.05 -6.89 11.44
N GLN A 243 -2.30 -7.17 10.37
CA GLN A 243 -1.01 -7.86 10.43
C GLN A 243 -0.03 -7.22 11.40
N ALA A 244 -0.05 -5.88 11.45
CA ALA A 244 0.81 -5.15 12.36
C ALA A 244 0.49 -5.46 13.83
N ALA A 245 -0.79 -5.57 14.19
CA ALA A 245 -1.23 -5.87 15.56
C ALA A 245 -0.83 -7.26 16.06
N LYS A 246 -0.62 -8.20 15.14
CA LYS A 246 -0.38 -9.62 15.43
C LYS A 246 1.09 -9.96 15.55
N ARG A 247 1.90 -9.36 14.68
CA ARG A 247 3.31 -9.72 14.49
C ARG A 247 4.25 -8.80 15.23
N PHE A 248 3.90 -7.53 15.29
CA PHE A 248 4.79 -6.53 15.83
C PHE A 248 4.23 -6.00 17.13
N LYS A 249 5.03 -6.10 18.17
CA LYS A 249 4.76 -5.41 19.42
C LYS A 249 4.85 -3.92 19.16
N ASP A 250 3.84 -3.16 19.56
CA ASP A 250 3.91 -1.70 19.59
C ASP A 250 4.90 -1.28 20.69
N ASP A 251 6.16 -1.14 20.30
CA ASP A 251 7.32 -0.91 21.16
C ASP A 251 7.72 0.56 21.23
N LEU A 252 7.17 1.40 20.36
CA LEU A 252 7.49 2.82 20.31
C LEU A 252 6.58 3.63 21.26
N PRO A 253 7.14 4.37 22.24
CA PRO A 253 6.33 5.14 23.17
C PRO A 253 5.48 6.21 22.46
N LYS A 254 4.25 6.43 22.93
CA LYS A 254 3.35 7.47 22.38
C LYS A 254 3.98 8.87 22.32
N ALA A 255 4.85 9.20 23.27
CA ALA A 255 5.59 10.46 23.28
C ALA A 255 6.52 10.59 22.06
N GLU A 256 7.15 9.49 21.65
CA GLU A 256 8.04 9.45 20.48
C GLU A 256 7.24 9.55 19.18
N LYS A 257 6.11 8.84 19.08
CA LYS A 257 5.18 8.99 17.93
C LYS A 257 4.72 10.45 17.75
N ARG A 258 4.38 11.12 18.86
CA ARG A 258 4.02 12.55 18.87
C ARG A 258 5.19 13.45 18.46
N ARG A 259 6.40 13.16 18.92
CA ARG A 259 7.61 13.91 18.54
C ARG A 259 7.83 13.84 17.02
N ARG A 260 7.80 12.63 16.47
CA ARG A 260 7.97 12.36 15.03
C ARG A 260 6.89 13.00 14.18
N GLU A 261 5.61 12.83 14.57
CA GLU A 261 4.49 13.48 13.90
C GLU A 261 4.67 15.00 13.87
N LYS A 262 5.05 15.61 14.99
CA LYS A 262 5.28 17.06 15.06
C LYS A 262 6.39 17.49 14.09
N ILE A 263 7.54 16.81 14.12
CA ILE A 263 8.68 17.13 13.25
C ILE A 263 8.28 17.04 11.78
N LEU A 264 7.61 15.96 11.39
CA LEU A 264 7.17 15.76 10.01
C LEU A 264 6.07 16.78 9.63
N ASN A 265 5.13 17.08 10.51
CA ASN A 265 4.09 18.08 10.26
C ASN A 265 4.66 19.49 10.05
N ASP A 266 5.69 19.86 10.82
CA ASP A 266 6.39 21.14 10.66
C ASP A 266 7.09 21.22 9.28
N LEU A 267 7.67 20.10 8.81
CA LEU A 267 8.26 20.00 7.46
C LEU A 267 7.19 20.09 6.37
N VAL A 268 6.08 19.36 6.50
CA VAL A 268 4.92 19.42 5.59
C VAL A 268 4.40 20.84 5.48
N ALA A 269 4.17 21.51 6.61
CA ALA A 269 3.66 22.88 6.65
C ALA A 269 4.61 23.87 5.96
N LYS A 270 5.92 23.70 6.15
CA LYS A 270 6.95 24.55 5.51
C LYS A 270 6.93 24.40 3.99
N ILE A 271 6.90 23.17 3.48
CA ILE A 271 6.87 22.91 2.02
C ILE A 271 5.54 23.35 1.42
N ALA A 272 4.42 23.04 2.07
CA ALA A 272 3.09 23.45 1.64
C ALA A 272 2.97 24.98 1.55
N LEU A 273 3.48 25.71 2.56
CA LEU A 273 3.50 27.17 2.54
C LEU A 273 4.34 27.71 1.37
N LYS A 274 5.58 27.21 1.18
CA LYS A 274 6.45 27.60 0.05
C LYS A 274 5.73 27.42 -1.30
N LYS A 275 5.05 26.30 -1.51
CA LYS A 275 4.30 26.02 -2.74
C LYS A 275 3.08 26.94 -2.89
N ASN A 276 2.37 27.21 -1.78
CA ASN A 276 1.19 28.09 -1.78
C ASN A 276 1.57 29.56 -1.99
N GLU A 277 2.72 30.01 -1.50
CA GLU A 277 3.24 31.37 -1.73
C GLU A 277 3.45 31.64 -3.22
N ALA A 278 3.86 30.64 -4.00
CA ALA A 278 3.99 30.74 -5.45
C ALA A 278 2.64 30.98 -6.17
N LEU A 279 1.50 30.85 -5.48
CA LEU A 279 0.17 31.16 -6.00
C LEU A 279 -0.29 32.58 -5.70
N VAL A 280 0.34 33.30 -4.76
CA VAL A 280 -0.04 34.67 -4.40
C VAL A 280 0.07 35.59 -5.63
N GLY A 281 -0.95 36.39 -5.85
CA GLY A 281 -1.09 37.27 -7.02
C GLY A 281 -1.60 36.58 -8.28
N LYS A 282 -1.68 35.23 -8.32
CA LYS A 282 -2.21 34.49 -9.47
C LYS A 282 -3.73 34.34 -9.37
N LYS A 283 -4.37 34.20 -10.54
CA LYS A 283 -5.76 33.76 -10.63
C LYS A 283 -5.81 32.23 -10.61
N VAL A 284 -6.68 31.67 -9.78
CA VAL A 284 -6.86 30.22 -9.65
C VAL A 284 -8.31 29.85 -9.88
N SER A 285 -8.58 28.69 -10.48
CA SER A 285 -9.94 28.15 -10.61
C SER A 285 -10.40 27.61 -9.26
N VAL A 286 -11.57 28.02 -8.79
CA VAL A 286 -12.10 27.65 -7.48
C VAL A 286 -13.55 27.20 -7.61
N LEU A 287 -13.85 25.99 -7.15
CA LEU A 287 -15.22 25.53 -6.91
C LEU A 287 -15.68 26.03 -5.54
N ILE A 288 -16.77 26.78 -5.48
CA ILE A 288 -17.33 27.25 -4.21
C ILE A 288 -18.20 26.15 -3.59
N GLU A 289 -17.78 25.67 -2.41
CA GLU A 289 -18.47 24.60 -1.69
C GLU A 289 -19.46 25.14 -0.65
N ALA A 290 -19.17 26.31 -0.07
CA ALA A 290 -20.03 26.87 0.97
C ALA A 290 -19.99 28.40 1.05
N ASN A 291 -21.09 28.98 1.51
CA ASN A 291 -21.18 30.37 1.92
C ASN A 291 -21.27 30.44 3.46
N LYS A 292 -20.41 31.25 4.07
CA LYS A 292 -20.50 31.69 5.46
C LYS A 292 -20.85 33.19 5.45
N LYS A 293 -21.48 33.68 6.53
CA LYS A 293 -22.05 35.04 6.61
C LYS A 293 -21.16 36.16 6.04
N SER A 294 -19.83 36.06 6.15
CA SER A 294 -18.87 37.08 5.68
C SER A 294 -17.87 36.62 4.62
N PHE A 295 -17.87 35.34 4.21
CA PHE A 295 -16.90 34.80 3.25
C PHE A 295 -17.41 33.53 2.56
N LEU A 296 -16.87 33.24 1.38
CA LEU A 296 -17.04 31.96 0.70
C LEU A 296 -15.89 31.01 1.04
N LEU A 297 -16.20 29.72 1.07
CA LEU A 297 -15.23 28.64 1.11
C LEU A 297 -15.31 27.86 -0.18
N GLY A 298 -14.16 27.50 -0.71
CA GLY A 298 -14.05 26.65 -1.87
C GLY A 298 -12.72 25.91 -1.92
N LYS A 299 -12.53 25.19 -3.02
CA LYS A 299 -11.28 24.47 -3.31
C LYS A 299 -10.79 24.79 -4.70
N THR A 300 -9.47 24.88 -4.81
CA THR A 300 -8.81 24.94 -6.12
C THR A 300 -8.92 23.60 -6.86
N ASP A 301 -8.54 23.58 -8.14
CA ASP A 301 -8.33 22.36 -8.92
C ASP A 301 -7.33 21.37 -8.30
N SER A 302 -6.36 21.90 -7.56
CA SER A 302 -5.40 21.17 -6.72
C SER A 302 -5.92 20.84 -5.32
N SER A 303 -7.23 20.94 -5.09
CA SER A 303 -7.92 20.67 -3.82
C SER A 303 -7.45 21.51 -2.62
N LYS A 304 -6.75 22.62 -2.85
CA LYS A 304 -6.33 23.53 -1.78
C LYS A 304 -7.54 24.34 -1.31
N ALA A 305 -7.79 24.33 -0.01
CA ALA A 305 -8.86 25.13 0.57
C ALA A 305 -8.56 26.62 0.38
N ILE A 306 -9.57 27.39 -0.03
CA ILE A 306 -9.47 28.83 -0.20
C ILE A 306 -10.65 29.54 0.43
N ARG A 307 -10.35 30.57 1.21
CA ARG A 307 -11.33 31.52 1.75
C ARG A 307 -11.38 32.75 0.86
N LEU A 308 -12.57 33.11 0.38
CA LEU A 308 -12.78 34.33 -0.39
C LEU A 308 -13.58 35.34 0.42
N ASN A 309 -13.03 36.53 0.63
CA ASN A 309 -13.74 37.58 1.37
C ASN A 309 -14.87 38.16 0.50
N GLY A 310 -16.08 38.20 1.05
CA GLY A 310 -17.30 38.61 0.32
C GLY A 310 -17.84 37.56 -0.66
N GLY A 311 -18.80 37.94 -1.49
CA GLY A 311 -19.48 37.06 -2.44
C GLY A 311 -20.91 36.68 -2.03
N SER A 312 -21.70 36.22 -3.00
CA SER A 312 -23.11 35.86 -2.81
C SER A 312 -23.27 34.36 -2.61
N LYS A 313 -24.30 33.94 -1.85
CA LYS A 313 -24.73 32.53 -1.73
C LYS A 313 -25.03 31.91 -3.11
N ALA A 314 -25.41 32.72 -4.09
CA ALA A 314 -25.67 32.28 -5.47
C ALA A 314 -24.44 31.68 -6.18
N LEU A 315 -23.23 31.86 -5.63
CA LEU A 315 -22.01 31.29 -6.20
C LEU A 315 -21.71 29.88 -5.70
N VAL A 316 -22.45 29.34 -4.73
CA VAL A 316 -22.23 27.96 -4.25
C VAL A 316 -22.55 26.96 -5.37
N GLY A 317 -21.63 26.03 -5.64
CA GLY A 317 -21.68 25.09 -6.75
C GLY A 317 -21.03 25.61 -8.04
N GLU A 318 -20.65 26.89 -8.09
CA GLU A 318 -20.07 27.50 -9.28
C GLU A 318 -18.53 27.55 -9.23
N PHE A 319 -17.94 27.56 -10.43
CA PHE A 319 -16.51 27.85 -10.59
C PHE A 319 -16.27 29.35 -10.74
N VAL A 320 -15.33 29.88 -9.95
CA VAL A 320 -14.90 31.29 -10.00
C VAL A 320 -13.38 31.39 -10.09
N TYR A 321 -12.89 32.56 -10.51
CA TYR A 321 -11.46 32.80 -10.76
C TYR A 321 -10.89 33.98 -9.92
N PRO A 322 -10.85 33.85 -8.58
CA PRO A 322 -10.32 34.87 -7.69
C PRO A 322 -8.80 35.01 -7.86
N THR A 323 -8.27 36.15 -7.43
CA THR A 323 -6.82 36.33 -7.25
C THR A 323 -6.45 35.93 -5.83
N VAL A 324 -5.44 35.08 -5.66
CA VAL A 324 -4.92 34.70 -4.34
C VAL A 324 -4.22 35.90 -3.73
N THR A 325 -4.60 36.28 -2.51
CA THR A 325 -4.06 37.45 -1.80
C THR A 325 -3.11 37.06 -0.67
N LYS A 326 -3.27 35.85 -0.13
CA LYS A 326 -2.43 35.35 0.98
C LYS A 326 -2.33 33.84 0.92
N ALA A 327 -1.15 33.32 1.24
CA ALA A 327 -0.88 31.91 1.42
C ALA A 327 -0.77 31.56 2.91
N LEU A 328 -1.30 30.40 3.27
CA LEU A 328 -1.09 29.72 4.54
C LEU A 328 -0.58 28.30 4.23
N ALA A 329 -0.03 27.60 5.22
CA ALA A 329 0.36 26.20 5.04
C ALA A 329 -0.83 25.32 4.61
N TRP A 330 -1.98 25.51 5.25
CA TRP A 330 -3.17 24.66 5.08
C TRP A 330 -4.29 25.30 4.26
N GLY A 331 -3.98 26.33 3.47
CA GLY A 331 -4.98 26.97 2.63
C GLY A 331 -4.55 28.33 2.08
N LEU A 332 -5.50 28.97 1.41
CA LEU A 332 -5.31 30.25 0.74
C LEU A 332 -6.39 31.25 1.18
N GLU A 333 -6.09 32.53 1.05
CA GLU A 333 -7.11 33.58 1.01
C GLU A 333 -7.08 34.25 -0.36
N GLY A 334 -8.24 34.68 -0.85
CA GLY A 334 -8.35 35.37 -2.12
C GLY A 334 -9.47 36.40 -2.15
N ALA A 335 -9.48 37.17 -3.24
CA ALA A 335 -10.50 38.17 -3.50
C ALA A 335 -11.06 38.01 -4.91
N LEU A 336 -12.38 38.14 -5.03
CA LEU A 336 -13.06 38.27 -6.30
C LEU A 336 -12.90 39.73 -6.78
N LYS A 337 -12.62 39.95 -8.07
CA LYS A 337 -12.69 41.29 -8.64
C LYS A 337 -14.15 41.77 -8.54
N LYS A 338 -14.38 42.94 -7.94
CA LYS A 338 -15.67 43.63 -8.06
C LYS A 338 -15.94 43.84 -9.57
N LYS A 339 -17.12 43.45 -10.06
CA LYS A 339 -17.58 43.92 -11.38
C LYS A 339 -17.49 45.44 -11.33
N ARG A 340 -16.67 46.05 -12.21
CA ARG A 340 -16.79 47.49 -12.47
C ARG A 340 -18.23 47.70 -12.94
N SER A 341 -19.03 48.47 -12.22
CA SER A 341 -20.25 49.00 -12.82
C SER A 341 -19.79 49.83 -14.01
N LEU A 342 -20.19 49.41 -15.20
CA LEU A 342 -20.20 50.31 -16.34
C LEU A 342 -21.34 51.27 -16.01
N ASN A 343 -20.98 52.45 -15.50
CA ASN A 343 -21.89 53.59 -15.44
C ASN A 343 -21.99 54.20 -16.84
#